data_AF-A0A957T4Z3-F1
#
_entry.id   AF-A0A957T4Z3-F1
#
_cell.length_a   1.000
_cell.length_b   1.000
_cell.length_c   1.000
_cell.angle_alpha   90.00
_cell.angle_beta   90.00
_cell.angle_gamma   90.00
#
_symmetry.space_group_name_H-M   'P 1'
#
loop_
_entity.id
_entity.type
_entity.pdbx_description
1 polymer ?
#
loop_
_entity_poly.entity_id
_entity_poly.type
_entity_poly.pdbx_seq_one_letter_code
_entity_poly.pdbx_strand_id
1 'polypeptide(L)'
;MSNLLALDPPEQGQLVEVRQQRYVINSILPGTIPNSVYPNGIERAQHLLSLTSIEDDALGEELEIIWELEVGARVIDNANLPTITGFDPPQRLDAFLDAVRW
;
A
#
# COMPACT_ATOMS: atom_id res chain seq x y z
N MET A 1 -19.05 4.88 2.24
CA MET A 1 -19.16 6.02 1.30
C MET A 1 -17.74 6.43 0.97
N SER A 2 -17.24 5.98 -0.18
CA SER A 2 -15.84 6.11 -0.58
C SER A 2 -15.53 7.58 -0.90
N ASN A 3 -14.55 8.16 -0.19
CA ASN A 3 -14.14 9.54 -0.35
C ASN A 3 -13.52 9.74 -1.73
N LEU A 4 -14.18 10.53 -2.58
CA LEU A 4 -13.87 10.70 -4.01
C LEU A 4 -12.99 11.92 -4.30
N LEU A 5 -12.48 12.62 -3.29
CA LEU A 5 -11.71 13.85 -3.49
C LEU A 5 -10.57 13.93 -2.46
N ALA A 6 -9.34 13.93 -3.00
CA ALA A 6 -8.04 14.00 -2.31
C ALA A 6 -7.64 12.70 -1.60
N LEU A 7 -6.92 11.81 -2.31
CA LEU A 7 -6.16 10.75 -1.67
C LEU A 7 -4.75 11.30 -1.50
N ASP A 8 -4.43 11.71 -0.28
CA ASP A 8 -3.04 11.85 0.14
C ASP A 8 -2.21 10.67 -0.41
N PRO A 9 -0.95 10.92 -0.82
CA PRO A 9 -0.14 9.84 -1.36
C PRO A 9 -0.06 8.69 -0.34
N PRO A 10 -0.11 7.43 -0.78
CA PRO A 10 0.07 6.28 0.10
C PRO A 10 1.44 6.34 0.76
N GLU A 11 1.62 5.54 1.80
CA GLU A 11 2.90 5.38 2.50
C GLU A 11 3.73 4.25 1.90
N GLN A 12 5.05 4.32 2.06
CA GLN A 12 5.95 3.25 1.67
C GLN A 12 5.56 1.92 2.36
N GLY A 13 5.53 0.83 1.59
CA GLY A 13 5.12 -0.49 2.06
C GLY A 13 3.61 -0.73 2.04
N GLN A 14 2.77 0.28 1.77
CA GLN A 14 1.33 0.05 1.62
C GLN A 14 1.01 -0.73 0.34
N LEU A 15 -0.11 -1.45 0.39
CA LEU A 15 -0.69 -2.13 -0.75
C LEU A 15 -1.64 -1.19 -1.49
N VAL A 16 -1.48 -1.08 -2.79
CA VAL A 16 -2.35 -0.25 -3.65
C VAL A 16 -2.86 -1.05 -4.84
N GLU A 17 -4.02 -0.63 -5.35
CA GLU A 17 -4.54 -1.08 -6.64
C GLU A 17 -4.33 0.04 -7.66
N VAL A 18 -3.65 -0.28 -8.76
CA VAL A 18 -3.40 0.63 -9.89
C VAL A 18 -3.69 -0.15 -11.17
N ARG A 19 -4.53 0.41 -12.05
CA ARG A 19 -4.89 -0.23 -13.33
C ARG A 19 -5.40 -1.67 -13.19
N GLN A 20 -6.11 -1.97 -12.10
CA GLN A 20 -6.66 -3.29 -11.75
C GLN A 20 -5.60 -4.35 -11.36
N GLN A 21 -4.36 -3.95 -11.08
CA GLN A 21 -3.32 -4.82 -10.54
C GLN A 21 -2.86 -4.33 -9.17
N ARG A 22 -2.36 -5.25 -8.34
CA ARG A 22 -1.90 -4.95 -6.99
C ARG A 22 -0.40 -4.73 -6.95
N TYR A 23 -0.02 -3.67 -6.22
CA TYR A 23 1.37 -3.30 -6.04
C TYR A 23 1.65 -2.90 -4.59
N VAL A 24 2.90 -3.07 -4.17
CA VAL A 24 3.43 -2.48 -2.94
C VAL A 24 4.19 -1.20 -3.27
N ILE A 25 4.04 -0.16 -2.46
CA ILE A 25 4.81 1.09 -2.61
C ILE A 25 6.27 0.88 -2.20
N ASN A 26 7.20 1.10 -3.13
CA ASN A 26 8.64 1.06 -2.86
C ASN A 26 9.17 2.40 -2.38
N SER A 27 8.79 3.50 -3.02
CA SER A 27 9.25 4.85 -2.68
C SER A 27 8.30 5.92 -3.21
N ILE A 28 8.31 7.08 -2.55
CA ILE A 28 7.49 8.25 -2.89
C ILE A 28 8.41 9.45 -3.02
N LEU A 29 8.35 10.13 -4.15
CA LEU A 29 9.12 11.34 -4.43
C LEU A 29 8.16 12.51 -4.68
N PRO A 30 8.15 13.55 -3.83
CA PRO A 30 7.32 14.72 -4.07
C PRO A 30 7.87 15.55 -5.24
N GLY A 31 6.95 16.15 -6.01
CA GLY A 31 7.27 17.05 -7.11
C GLY A 31 8.00 18.29 -6.62
N THR A 32 8.98 18.75 -7.40
CA THR A 32 9.83 19.90 -7.06
C THR A 32 9.33 21.23 -7.63
N ILE A 33 8.32 21.18 -8.51
CA ILE A 33 7.77 22.36 -9.16
C ILE A 33 6.80 23.06 -8.18
N PRO A 34 7.00 24.36 -7.88
CA PRO A 34 6.07 25.09 -7.03
C PRO A 34 4.67 25.17 -7.65
N ASN A 35 3.64 24.99 -6.82
CA ASN A 35 2.24 24.98 -7.28
C ASN A 35 1.83 26.27 -8.02
N SER A 36 2.49 27.39 -7.74
CA SER A 36 2.24 28.70 -8.36
C SER A 36 2.61 28.78 -9.84
N VAL A 37 3.35 27.80 -10.39
CA VAL A 37 3.86 27.81 -11.76
C VAL A 37 3.01 26.95 -12.70
N TYR A 38 2.06 26.17 -12.19
CA TYR A 38 1.21 25.32 -13.03
C TYR A 38 0.25 26.15 -13.89
N PRO A 39 0.37 26.13 -15.24
CA PRO A 39 -0.40 27.01 -16.12
C PRO A 39 -1.92 26.77 -16.12
N ASN A 40 -2.36 25.62 -15.60
CA ASN A 40 -3.73 25.11 -15.76
C ASN A 40 -4.47 24.89 -14.43
N GLY A 41 -4.02 25.49 -13.32
CA GLY A 41 -4.75 25.44 -12.04
C GLY A 41 -4.71 24.07 -11.33
N ILE A 42 -3.77 23.20 -11.68
CA ILE A 42 -3.46 22.01 -10.86
C ILE A 42 -2.65 22.51 -9.66
N GLU A 43 -3.34 23.03 -8.64
CA GLU A 43 -2.72 23.51 -7.39
C GLU A 43 -2.37 22.38 -6.41
N ARG A 44 -2.17 21.16 -6.90
CA ARG A 44 -1.90 20.00 -6.04
C ARG A 44 -0.47 19.52 -6.22
N ALA A 45 0.17 19.25 -5.08
CA ALA A 45 1.46 18.57 -5.04
C ALA A 45 1.33 17.24 -5.78
N GLN A 46 2.29 16.96 -6.66
CA GLN A 46 2.35 15.70 -7.40
C GLN A 46 3.35 14.77 -6.74
N HIS A 47 3.09 13.47 -6.75
CA HIS A 47 4.00 12.48 -6.17
C HIS A 47 4.33 11.41 -7.22
N LEU A 48 5.63 11.24 -7.49
CA LEU A 48 6.16 10.12 -8.27
C LEU A 48 6.33 8.92 -7.34
N LEU A 49 5.63 7.84 -7.63
CA LEU A 49 5.68 6.60 -6.85
C LEU A 49 6.38 5.52 -7.67
N SER A 50 7.26 4.77 -7.01
CA SER A 50 7.77 3.48 -7.50
C SER A 50 7.01 2.36 -6.81
N LEU A 51 6.57 1.40 -7.61
CA LEU A 51 5.69 0.30 -7.23
C LEU A 51 6.32 -1.03 -7.63
N THR A 52 6.13 -2.07 -6.84
CA THR A 52 6.44 -3.46 -7.25
C THR A 52 5.17 -4.30 -7.22
N SER A 53 4.92 -5.01 -8.31
CA SER A 53 3.76 -5.90 -8.47
C SER A 53 3.87 -7.11 -7.56
N ILE A 54 2.73 -7.50 -6.98
CA ILE A 54 2.58 -8.72 -6.19
C ILE A 54 1.65 -9.75 -6.86
N GLU A 55 1.26 -9.52 -8.11
CA GLU A 55 0.46 -10.48 -8.88
C GLU A 55 1.31 -11.68 -9.30
N ASP A 56 0.73 -12.88 -9.32
CA ASP A 56 1.46 -14.12 -9.62
C ASP A 56 2.10 -14.13 -11.03
N ASP A 57 1.43 -13.52 -12.00
CA ASP A 57 1.86 -13.47 -13.41
C ASP A 57 2.81 -12.32 -13.73
N ALA A 58 2.97 -11.37 -12.81
CA ALA A 58 3.81 -10.18 -12.94
C ALA A 58 4.62 -9.91 -11.67
N LEU A 59 4.94 -10.94 -10.88
CA LEU A 59 5.56 -10.79 -9.56
C LEU A 59 6.93 -10.14 -9.68
N GLY A 60 7.13 -9.05 -8.95
CA GLY A 60 8.41 -8.32 -8.96
C GLY A 60 8.55 -7.30 -10.08
N GLU A 61 7.59 -7.20 -11.02
CA GLU A 61 7.62 -6.15 -12.04
C GLU A 61 7.47 -4.76 -11.39
N GLU A 62 8.28 -3.80 -11.85
CA GLU A 62 8.28 -2.44 -11.34
C GLU A 62 7.44 -1.50 -12.21
N LEU A 63 6.75 -0.56 -11.58
CA LEU A 63 5.96 0.47 -12.24
C LEU A 63 6.18 1.84 -11.59
N GLU A 64 6.42 2.87 -12.39
CA GLU A 64 6.47 4.27 -11.94
C GLU A 64 5.22 5.03 -12.37
N ILE A 65 4.60 5.77 -11.45
CA ILE A 65 3.39 6.56 -11.71
C ILE A 65 3.43 7.92 -11.04
N ILE A 66 2.66 8.87 -11.59
CA ILE A 66 2.28 10.08 -10.86
C ILE A 66 0.92 9.81 -10.22
N TRP A 67 0.88 9.72 -8.89
CA TRP A 67 -0.31 9.26 -8.14
C TRP A 67 -1.58 10.03 -8.51
N GLU A 68 -1.49 11.36 -8.59
CA GLU A 68 -2.63 12.25 -8.83
C GLU A 68 -3.20 12.15 -10.25
N LEU A 69 -2.46 11.52 -11.18
CA LEU A 69 -2.87 11.34 -12.58
C LEU A 69 -3.44 9.94 -12.85
N GLU A 70 -3.26 8.97 -11.94
CA GLU A 70 -3.74 7.61 -12.15
C GLU A 70 -5.21 7.47 -11.75
N VAL A 71 -6.06 7.30 -12.76
CA VAL A 71 -7.50 7.14 -12.59
C VAL A 71 -7.80 5.80 -11.93
N GLY A 72 -8.54 5.84 -10.82
CA GLY A 72 -8.95 4.64 -10.09
C GLY A 72 -7.87 4.05 -9.18
N ALA A 73 -6.70 4.69 -9.08
CA ALA A 73 -5.69 4.32 -8.10
C ALA A 73 -6.23 4.48 -6.67
N ARG A 74 -6.03 3.46 -5.84
CA ARG A 74 -6.52 3.45 -4.46
C ARG A 74 -5.64 2.61 -3.54
N VAL A 75 -5.57 3.03 -2.28
CA VAL A 75 -4.98 2.23 -1.21
C VAL A 75 -5.92 1.07 -0.88
N ILE A 76 -5.36 -0.13 -0.77
CA ILE A 76 -6.07 -1.30 -0.26
C ILE A 76 -5.82 -1.32 1.24
N ASP A 77 -6.81 -0.84 2.01
CA ASP A 77 -6.80 -0.97 3.46
C ASP A 77 -6.89 -2.46 3.81
N ASN A 78 -5.75 -3.06 4.15
CA ASN A 78 -5.74 -4.39 4.72
C ASN A 78 -6.45 -4.33 6.06
N ALA A 79 -7.50 -5.13 6.22
CA ALA A 79 -8.23 -5.29 7.45
C ALA A 79 -7.23 -5.47 8.59
N ASN A 80 -7.22 -4.50 9.52
CA ASN A 80 -6.38 -4.51 10.70
C ASN A 80 -6.42 -5.92 11.31
N LEU A 81 -5.24 -6.49 11.59
CA LEU A 81 -5.17 -7.63 12.47
C LEU A 81 -6.01 -7.29 13.71
N PRO A 82 -6.89 -8.22 14.16
CA PRO A 82 -7.70 -7.95 15.34
C PRO A 82 -6.76 -7.55 16.47
N THR A 83 -7.18 -6.59 17.29
CA THR A 83 -6.39 -6.14 18.44
C THR A 83 -5.98 -7.36 19.26
N ILE A 84 -4.68 -7.49 19.52
CA ILE A 84 -4.14 -8.62 20.27
C ILE A 84 -4.78 -8.62 21.66
N THR A 85 -5.58 -9.64 21.96
CA THR A 85 -6.33 -9.73 23.22
C THR A 85 -5.57 -10.48 24.32
N GLY A 86 -4.45 -11.13 24.00
CA GLY A 86 -3.59 -11.84 24.95
C GLY A 86 -2.90 -13.06 24.33
N PHE A 87 -2.23 -13.84 25.17
CA PHE A 87 -1.65 -15.14 24.79
C PHE A 87 -2.56 -16.29 25.22
N ASP A 88 -2.50 -17.39 24.46
CA ASP A 88 -3.13 -18.65 24.86
C ASP A 88 -2.46 -19.22 26.13
N PRO A 89 -3.22 -19.90 27.00
CA PRO A 89 -2.66 -20.60 28.15
C PRO A 89 -1.74 -21.76 27.70
N PRO A 90 -0.65 -22.04 28.43
CA PRO A 90 0.41 -22.96 28.00
C PRO A 90 -0.08 -24.39 27.71
N GLN A 91 -1.12 -24.85 28.39
CA GLN A 91 -1.72 -26.18 28.19
C GLN A 91 -2.28 -26.37 26.77
N ARG A 92 -2.59 -25.28 26.05
CA ARG A 92 -3.06 -25.33 24.66
C ARG A 92 -1.94 -25.76 23.69
N LEU A 93 -0.68 -25.63 24.09
CA LEU A 93 0.50 -26.02 23.33
C LEU A 93 1.06 -27.41 23.72
N ASP A 94 0.43 -28.15 24.64
CA ASP A 94 0.95 -29.43 25.12
C ASP A 94 1.13 -30.45 23.98
N ALA A 95 0.22 -30.46 23.00
CA ALA A 95 0.34 -31.32 21.82
C ALA A 95 1.58 -31.02 20.96
N PHE A 96 2.06 -29.76 20.95
CA PHE A 96 3.31 -29.39 20.29
C PHE A 96 4.52 -29.91 21.08
N LEU A 97 4.49 -29.84 22.42
CA LEU A 97 5.56 -30.37 23.28
C LEU A 97 5.66 -31.89 23.23
N ASP A 98 4.54 -32.59 23.06
CA ASP A 98 4.52 -34.04 22.87
C ASP A 98 5.17 -34.44 21.53
N ALA A 99 4.94 -33.68 20.47
CA ALA A 99 5.48 -33.96 19.14
C ALA A 99 7.01 -33.76 19.03
N VAL A 100 7.60 -32.86 19.82
CA VAL A 100 9.04 -32.54 19.79
C VAL A 100 9.86 -33.49 20.69
N ARG A 101 9.21 -34.27 21.54
CA ARG A 101 9.87 -35.21 22.47
C ARG A 101 10.13 -36.61 21.91
N TRP A 102 9.75 -36.87 20.67
CA TRP A 102 10.01 -38.12 19.95
C TRP A 102 11.26 -38.01 19.09
#